data_AF-A0A8X6SL40-F1
#
_entry.id   AF-A0A8X6SL40-F1
#
_cell.length_a   1.000
_cell.length_b   1.000
_cell.length_c   1.000
_cell.angle_alpha   90.00
_cell.angle_beta   90.00
_cell.angle_gamma   90.00
#
_symmetry.space_group_name_H-M   'P 1'
#
loop_
_entity.id
_entity.type
_entity.pdbx_description
1 polymer ?
#
loop_
_entity_poly.entity_id
_entity_poly.type
_entity_poly.pdbx_seq_one_letter_code
_entity_poly.pdbx_strand_id
1 'polypeptide(L)'
;MKAIEPAAVASNLEDSIGLHICDSTKCLHGKCEIVGKSYRCRCDEGFSGSRCDEKIVADMSIPGYIIFLLIFCNIVVTILIGIFFCACRNRRLKNKVADQ
;
A
#
# COMPACT_ATOMS: atom_id res chain seq x y z
N MET A 1 -15.85 38.59 -5.94
CA MET A 1 -15.04 37.64 -6.74
C MET A 1 -13.98 37.05 -5.84
N LYS A 2 -13.75 35.74 -5.97
CA LYS A 2 -13.11 34.86 -4.97
C LYS A 2 -11.59 35.10 -4.86
N ALA A 3 -11.08 34.87 -3.66
CA ALA A 3 -9.72 35.12 -3.18
C ALA A 3 -8.61 34.55 -4.08
N ILE A 4 -7.52 35.31 -4.19
CA ILE A 4 -6.22 34.83 -4.66
C ILE A 4 -5.23 35.16 -3.54
N GLU A 5 -4.95 34.18 -2.67
CA GLU A 5 -3.64 34.13 -2.02
C GLU A 5 -2.67 33.53 -3.04
N PRO A 6 -1.47 34.12 -3.16
CA PRO A 6 -0.35 33.32 -2.70
C PRO A 6 0.48 34.12 -1.71
N ALA A 7 0.80 33.45 -0.61
CA ALA A 7 1.79 33.85 0.38
C ALA A 7 3.18 33.95 -0.27
N ALA A 8 3.42 35.03 -1.03
CA ALA A 8 4.75 35.56 -1.26
C ALA A 8 5.09 36.39 -0.02
N VAL A 9 5.71 35.74 0.97
CA VAL A 9 6.13 36.35 2.23
C VAL A 9 7.02 37.56 1.94
N ALA A 10 6.65 38.70 2.53
CA ALA A 10 7.35 39.96 2.39
C ALA A 10 8.60 40.04 3.27
N SER A 11 9.69 40.55 2.66
CA SER A 11 10.69 41.47 3.21
C SER A 11 11.37 41.15 4.55
N ASN A 12 12.69 40.87 4.53
CA ASN A 12 13.77 41.72 5.05
C ASN A 12 15.14 41.00 4.95
N LEU A 13 16.23 41.75 5.08
CA LEU A 13 17.62 41.50 4.66
C LEU A 13 18.39 40.33 5.33
N GLU A 14 17.78 39.14 5.47
CA GLU A 14 18.42 37.87 5.89
C GLU A 14 17.99 36.67 4.99
N ASP A 15 17.47 36.96 3.79
CA ASP A 15 16.75 36.00 2.95
C ASP A 15 17.58 35.40 1.79
N SER A 16 18.89 35.26 1.96
CA SER A 16 19.74 34.57 0.96
C SER A 16 19.81 33.05 1.15
N ILE A 17 19.28 32.53 2.27
CA ILE A 17 19.26 31.08 2.56
C ILE A 17 17.88 30.47 2.22
N GLY A 18 16.78 31.22 2.39
CA GLY A 18 15.41 30.72 2.13
C GLY A 18 15.15 30.40 0.66
N LEU A 19 15.63 31.24 -0.26
CA LEU A 19 15.47 31.06 -1.71
C LEU A 19 16.20 29.82 -2.26
N HIS A 20 17.33 29.43 -1.64
CA HIS A 20 18.10 28.26 -2.07
C HIS A 20 17.61 26.95 -1.41
N ILE A 21 16.99 27.05 -0.23
CA ILE A 21 16.44 25.89 0.50
C ILE A 21 15.24 25.29 -0.26
N CYS A 22 14.37 26.13 -0.82
CA CYS A 22 13.24 25.72 -1.65
C CYS A 22 13.44 26.13 -3.11
N ASP A 23 14.44 25.56 -3.76
CA ASP A 23 14.53 25.65 -5.21
C ASP A 23 13.39 24.85 -5.88
N SER A 24 12.89 25.36 -7.00
CA SER A 24 11.81 24.80 -7.83
C SER A 24 12.03 23.34 -8.24
N THR A 25 13.26 22.83 -8.11
CA THR A 25 13.65 21.46 -8.44
C THR A 25 13.56 20.49 -7.26
N LYS A 26 13.38 20.96 -6.01
CA LYS A 26 13.45 20.10 -4.82
C LYS A 26 12.21 19.23 -4.64
N CYS A 27 11.01 19.78 -4.79
CA CYS A 27 9.74 19.04 -4.74
C CYS A 27 9.14 18.95 -6.15
N LEU A 28 8.97 17.73 -6.70
CA LEU A 28 8.41 17.53 -8.04
C LEU A 28 6.89 17.69 -8.07
N HIS A 29 6.19 16.99 -7.16
CA HIS A 29 4.73 16.98 -7.07
C HIS A 29 4.24 17.38 -5.68
N GLY A 30 4.36 18.67 -5.36
CA GLY A 30 3.90 19.22 -4.08
C GLY A 30 4.39 20.63 -3.81
N LYS A 31 4.27 21.06 -2.55
CA LYS A 31 4.70 22.38 -2.08
C LYS A 31 5.92 22.27 -1.18
N CYS A 32 6.91 23.12 -1.42
CA CYS A 32 8.09 23.21 -0.57
C CYS A 32 7.80 24.11 0.64
N GLU A 33 8.08 23.61 1.84
CA GLU A 33 7.88 24.32 3.10
C GLU A 33 9.21 24.46 3.83
N ILE A 34 9.55 25.69 4.20
CA ILE A 34 10.75 25.96 5.00
C ILE A 34 10.44 25.67 6.46
N VAL A 35 11.26 24.83 7.08
CA VAL A 35 11.14 24.42 8.49
C VAL A 35 12.46 24.77 9.18
N GLY A 36 12.50 25.95 9.82
CA GLY A 36 13.71 26.47 10.45
C GLY A 36 14.82 26.76 9.43
N LYS A 37 15.89 25.95 9.47
CA LYS A 37 17.03 26.01 8.52
C LYS A 37 17.00 24.89 7.46
N SER A 38 15.91 24.12 7.38
CA SER A 38 15.75 23.00 6.45
C SER A 38 14.45 23.14 5.64
N TYR A 39 14.22 22.27 4.66
CA TYR A 39 12.96 22.18 3.93
C TYR A 39 12.28 20.84 4.15
N ARG A 40 10.96 20.83 3.91
CA ARG A 40 10.16 19.62 3.74
C ARG A 40 9.22 19.81 2.56
N CYS A 41 9.07 18.77 1.75
CA CYS A 41 8.04 18.75 0.71
C CYS A 41 6.72 18.26 1.31
N ARG A 42 5.66 19.04 1.12
CA ARG A 42 4.28 18.61 1.33
C ARG A 42 3.77 18.07 0.00
N CYS A 43 3.72 16.74 -0.14
CA CYS A 43 3.32 16.09 -1.38
C CYS A 43 1.84 16.25 -1.67
N ASP A 44 1.51 16.33 -2.95
CA ASP A 44 0.13 16.28 -3.44
C ASP A 44 -0.45 14.88 -3.26
N GLU A 45 -1.78 14.77 -3.27
CA GLU A 45 -2.47 13.48 -3.15
C GLU A 45 -2.00 12.51 -4.26
N GLY A 46 -1.66 11.29 -3.86
CA GLY A 46 -1.15 10.29 -4.80
C GLY A 46 0.36 10.37 -5.07
N PHE A 47 1.11 11.21 -4.34
CA PHE A 47 2.57 11.27 -4.40
C PHE A 47 3.20 11.12 -3.00
N SER A 48 4.36 10.49 -2.95
CA SER A 48 5.14 10.19 -1.75
C SER A 48 6.63 10.35 -2.07
N GLY A 49 7.48 10.08 -1.07
CA GLY A 49 8.91 10.24 -1.15
C GLY A 49 9.37 11.63 -0.70
N SER A 50 10.66 11.75 -0.40
CA SER A 50 11.25 12.99 0.14
C SER A 50 11.12 14.19 -0.79
N ARG A 51 10.99 13.94 -2.10
CA ARG A 51 10.83 14.96 -3.15
C ARG A 51 9.48 14.87 -3.87
N CYS A 52 8.56 14.06 -3.36
CA CYS A 52 7.27 13.78 -4.01
C CYS A 52 7.44 13.25 -5.44
N ASP A 53 8.46 12.44 -5.66
CA ASP A 53 8.82 11.83 -6.94
C ASP A 53 8.28 10.40 -7.08
N GLU A 54 7.76 9.82 -6.00
CA GLU A 54 7.15 8.50 -6.01
C GLU A 54 5.64 8.64 -6.15
N LYS A 55 5.06 8.06 -7.20
CA LYS A 55 3.60 7.97 -7.31
C LYS A 55 3.10 6.91 -6.34
N ILE A 56 2.22 7.31 -5.42
CA ILE A 56 1.41 6.38 -4.64
C ILE A 56 0.42 5.77 -5.63
N VAL A 57 0.87 4.73 -6.33
CA VAL A 57 -0.05 3.74 -6.84
C VAL A 57 -0.70 3.14 -5.60
N ALA A 58 -1.92 3.58 -5.31
CA ALA A 58 -2.84 2.79 -4.52
C ALA A 58 -3.02 1.51 -5.33
N ASP A 59 -2.12 0.56 -5.11
CA ASP A 59 -2.21 -0.76 -5.69
C ASP A 59 -3.49 -1.33 -5.11
N MET A 60 -4.57 -1.17 -5.87
CA MET A 60 -5.73 -2.05 -5.92
C MET A 60 -5.28 -3.42 -6.47
N SER A 61 -4.09 -3.86 -6.10
CA SER A 61 -3.54 -5.16 -6.38
C SER A 61 -3.92 -5.97 -5.17
N ILE A 62 -5.02 -6.73 -5.31
CA ILE A 62 -5.36 -7.80 -4.38
C ILE A 62 -4.05 -8.53 -4.09
N PRO A 63 -3.49 -8.41 -2.88
CA PRO A 63 -2.13 -8.84 -2.64
C PRO A 63 -2.09 -10.33 -2.94
N GLY A 64 -1.11 -10.76 -3.76
CA GLY A 64 -1.12 -12.09 -4.37
C GLY A 64 -1.32 -13.24 -3.38
N TYR A 65 -0.98 -13.01 -2.10
CA TYR A 65 -1.28 -13.93 -1.01
C TYR A 65 -2.77 -14.29 -0.91
N ILE A 66 -3.72 -13.40 -1.23
CA ILE A 66 -5.16 -13.71 -1.17
C ILE A 66 -5.52 -14.79 -2.18
N ILE A 67 -4.97 -14.72 -3.40
CA ILE A 67 -5.18 -15.75 -4.42
C ILE A 67 -4.54 -17.07 -3.96
N PHE A 68 -3.32 -17.03 -3.41
CA PHE A 68 -2.69 -18.21 -2.84
C PHE A 68 -3.49 -18.82 -1.67
N LEU A 69 -4.05 -17.99 -0.78
CA LEU A 69 -4.90 -18.43 0.31
C LEU A 69 -6.19 -19.08 -0.19
N LEU A 70 -6.85 -18.49 -1.19
CA LEU A 70 -8.08 -19.05 -1.77
C LEU A 70 -7.82 -20.42 -2.43
N ILE A 71 -6.73 -20.54 -3.20
CA ILE A 71 -6.34 -21.81 -3.84
C ILE A 71 -5.97 -22.84 -2.77
N PHE A 72 -5.16 -22.47 -1.78
CA PHE A 72 -4.73 -23.35 -0.71
C PHE A 72 -5.93 -23.85 0.11
N CYS A 73 -6.86 -22.97 0.49
CA CYS A 73 -8.09 -23.35 1.18
C CYS A 73 -8.93 -24.34 0.37
N ASN A 74 -9.10 -24.13 -0.94
CA ASN A 74 -9.83 -25.07 -1.80
C ASN A 74 -9.15 -26.43 -1.89
N ILE A 75 -7.83 -26.48 -2.03
CA ILE A 75 -7.06 -27.73 -2.06
C ILE A 75 -7.22 -28.48 -0.73
N VAL A 76 -7.10 -27.80 0.40
CA VAL A 76 -7.29 -28.42 1.72
C VAL A 76 -8.70 -28.98 1.86
N VAL A 77 -9.73 -28.23 1.48
CA VAL A 77 -11.14 -28.68 1.57
C VAL A 77 -11.39 -29.91 0.70
N THR A 78 -10.90 -29.92 -0.54
CA THR A 78 -11.06 -31.08 -1.44
C THR A 78 -10.33 -32.31 -0.93
N ILE A 79 -9.15 -32.15 -0.35
CA ILE A 79 -8.40 -33.24 0.30
C ILE A 79 -9.16 -33.77 1.52
N LEU A 80 -9.66 -32.90 2.39
CA LEU A 80 -10.42 -33.31 3.58
C LEU A 80 -11.69 -34.08 3.21
N ILE A 81 -12.42 -33.59 2.21
CA ILE A 81 -13.61 -34.27 1.67
C ILE A 81 -13.21 -35.64 1.10
N GLY A 82 -12.14 -35.71 0.31
CA GLY A 82 -11.64 -36.97 -0.26
C GLY A 82 -11.21 -37.97 0.82
N ILE A 83 -10.46 -37.53 1.84
CA ILE A 83 -10.07 -38.35 2.98
C ILE A 83 -11.30 -38.83 3.74
N PHE A 84 -12.29 -37.96 3.96
CA PHE A 84 -13.52 -38.32 4.64
C PHE A 84 -14.30 -39.38 3.86
N PHE A 85 -14.44 -39.23 2.54
CA PHE A 85 -15.07 -40.24 1.69
C PHE A 85 -14.30 -41.56 1.68
N CYS A 86 -12.98 -41.52 1.56
CA CYS A 86 -12.12 -42.71 1.60
C CYS A 86 -12.20 -43.42 2.96
N ALA A 87 -12.12 -42.67 4.06
CA ALA A 87 -12.27 -43.19 5.42
C ALA A 87 -13.67 -43.78 5.63
N CYS A 88 -14.73 -43.12 5.16
CA CYS A 88 -16.10 -43.64 5.22
C CYS A 88 -16.26 -44.91 4.41
N ARG A 89 -15.69 -44.97 3.19
CA ARG A 89 -15.73 -46.16 2.34
C ARG A 89 -14.95 -47.32 2.95
N ASN A 90 -13.77 -47.05 3.50
CA ASN A 90 -12.95 -48.05 4.19
C ASN A 90 -13.59 -48.51 5.50
N ARG A 91 -14.26 -47.62 6.24
CA ARG A 91 -15.08 -48.00 7.41
C ARG A 91 -16.24 -48.89 6.99
N ARG A 92 -16.93 -48.60 5.88
CA ARG A 92 -17.98 -49.48 5.33
C ARG A 92 -17.44 -50.83 4.89
N LEU A 93 -16.23 -50.90 4.32
CA LEU A 93 -15.59 -52.17 3.97
C LEU A 93 -15.16 -52.96 5.21
N LYS A 94 -14.56 -52.31 6.21
CA LYS A 94 -14.24 -52.97 7.50
C LYS A 94 -15.48 -53.46 8.23
N ASN A 95 -16.57 -52.70 8.22
CA ASN A 95 -17.83 -53.10 8.83
C ASN A 95 -18.48 -54.28 8.09
N LYS A 96 -18.32 -54.38 6.76
CA LYS A 96 -18.76 -55.55 5.99
C LYS A 96 -17.93 -56.80 6.24
N VAL A 97 -16.65 -56.66 6.61
CA VAL A 97 -15.76 -57.78 6.94
C VAL A 97 -15.91 -58.24 8.39
N ALA A 98 -16.41 -57.39 9.29
CA ALA A 98 -16.64 -57.74 10.70
C ALA A 98 -17.97 -58.48 10.96
N ASP A 99 -18.85 -58.52 9.96
CA ASP A 99 -20.16 -59.21 10.00
C ASP A 99 -20.13 -60.54 9.19
N GLN A 100 -18.92 -61.05 8.91
CA GLN A 100 -18.65 -62.29 8.18
C GLN A 100 -17.66 -63.15 8.95
#